data_AF-A0A0F9NWN7-F1
#
_entry.id   AF-A0A0F9NWN7-F1
#
_cell.length_a   1.000
_cell.length_b   1.000
_cell.length_c   1.000
_cell.angle_alpha   90.00
_cell.angle_beta   90.00
_cell.angle_gamma   90.00
#
_symmetry.space_group_name_H-M   'P 1'
#
loop_
_entity.id
_entity.type
_entity.pdbx_description
1 polymer ?
#
loop_
_entity_poly.entity_id
_entity_poly.type
_entity_poly.pdbx_seq_one_letter_code
_entity_poly.pdbx_strand_id
1 'polypeptide(L)'
;MSHVPVCAKCSQEMYPKKNQVGVLDYAVFGPYQVWDADLWGCRGCGIEIVVGFAQGPIGRHDGEEGSLAHLCAEYREHSRLIELKPKAPETPVTVLEDMFAHLLLLEVGAYEGSTGMSYVRAGAARRAVARVIRDKR
;
A
#
# COMPACT_ATOMS: atom_id res chain seq x y z
N MET A 1 -8.18 -12.76 -30.40
CA MET A 1 -6.79 -13.24 -30.55
C MET A 1 -6.19 -13.27 -29.16
N SER A 2 -5.65 -14.42 -28.72
CA SER A 2 -4.91 -14.50 -27.46
C SER A 2 -3.49 -14.02 -27.73
N HIS A 3 -3.06 -12.92 -27.12
CA HIS A 3 -1.68 -12.44 -27.24
C HIS A 3 -0.82 -13.18 -26.21
N VAL A 4 0.23 -13.86 -26.70
CA VAL A 4 1.23 -14.52 -25.86
C VAL A 4 2.20 -13.47 -25.33
N PRO A 5 2.46 -13.39 -24.01
CA PRO A 5 3.45 -12.46 -23.47
C PRO A 5 4.85 -12.75 -24.00
N VAL A 6 5.62 -11.70 -24.28
CA VAL A 6 7.01 -11.79 -24.74
C VAL A 6 7.94 -11.27 -23.65
N CYS A 7 9.01 -12.02 -23.35
CA CYS A 7 10.01 -11.59 -22.38
C CYS A 7 10.83 -10.42 -22.94
N ALA A 8 10.78 -9.27 -22.26
CA ALA A 8 11.50 -8.06 -22.67
C ALA A 8 13.04 -8.23 -22.73
N LYS A 9 13.61 -9.16 -21.95
CA LYS A 9 15.06 -9.41 -21.91
C LYS A 9 15.53 -10.37 -23.01
N CYS A 10 14.76 -11.43 -23.27
CA CYS A 10 15.16 -12.49 -24.19
C CYS A 10 14.53 -12.36 -25.58
N SER A 11 13.53 -11.49 -25.74
CA SER A 11 12.75 -11.33 -26.97
C SER A 11 12.15 -12.66 -27.47
N GLN A 12 11.69 -13.48 -26.53
CA GLN A 12 11.10 -14.80 -26.78
C GLN A 12 9.73 -14.88 -26.12
N GLU A 13 8.83 -15.64 -26.73
CA GLU A 13 7.52 -15.96 -26.16
C GLU A 13 7.69 -16.65 -24.80
N MET A 14 6.88 -16.23 -23.84
CA MET A 14 6.80 -16.85 -22.52
C MET A 14 5.90 -18.09 -22.60
N TYR A 15 6.00 -18.96 -21.61
CA TYR A 15 5.15 -20.16 -21.51
C TYR A 15 4.34 -20.16 -20.21
N PRO A 16 3.13 -20.73 -20.20
CA PRO A 16 2.36 -20.88 -18.98
C PRO A 16 3.07 -21.89 -18.07
N LYS A 17 3.51 -21.43 -16.90
CA LYS A 17 4.23 -22.25 -15.91
C LYS A 17 3.26 -22.89 -14.93
N LYS A 18 2.25 -22.15 -14.48
CA LYS A 18 1.18 -22.64 -13.62
C LYS A 18 -0.08 -21.80 -13.86
N ASN A 19 -1.19 -22.47 -14.12
CA ASN A 19 -2.48 -21.79 -14.26
C ASN A 19 -3.19 -21.70 -12.90
N GLN A 20 -4.19 -20.84 -12.79
CA GLN A 20 -5.03 -20.67 -11.60
C GLN A 20 -4.20 -20.43 -10.33
N VAL A 21 -3.34 -19.41 -10.38
CA VAL A 21 -2.63 -18.90 -9.21
C VAL A 21 -3.43 -17.77 -8.59
N GLY A 22 -3.46 -17.73 -7.26
CA GLY A 22 -4.09 -16.66 -6.51
C GLY A 22 -3.12 -15.51 -6.35
N VAL A 23 -3.58 -14.28 -6.55
CA VAL A 23 -2.82 -13.06 -6.25
C VAL A 23 -3.50 -12.33 -5.11
N LEU A 24 -2.85 -12.23 -3.96
CA LEU A 24 -3.33 -11.49 -2.80
C LEU A 24 -2.76 -10.07 -2.82
N ASP A 25 -3.62 -9.10 -3.02
CA ASP A 25 -3.32 -7.67 -2.94
C ASP A 25 -3.57 -7.15 -1.52
N TYR A 26 -2.69 -6.27 -1.07
CA TYR A 26 -2.69 -5.70 0.27
C TYR A 26 -2.97 -4.21 0.22
N ALA A 27 -3.97 -3.77 0.98
CA ALA A 27 -4.16 -2.36 1.31
C ALA A 27 -3.30 -1.97 2.52
N VAL A 28 -3.33 -0.67 2.87
CA VAL A 28 -2.63 -0.13 4.05
C VAL A 28 -3.07 -0.82 5.35
N PHE A 29 -4.31 -1.31 5.41
CA PHE A 29 -4.89 -1.98 6.56
C PHE A 29 -4.77 -3.52 6.53
N GLY A 30 -4.15 -4.11 5.51
CA GLY A 30 -3.93 -5.56 5.43
C GLY A 30 -4.42 -6.21 4.13
N PRO A 31 -4.59 -7.54 4.11
CA PRO A 31 -5.10 -8.29 2.96
C PRO A 31 -6.44 -7.73 2.49
N TYR A 32 -6.53 -7.35 1.22
CA TYR A 32 -7.68 -6.62 0.70
C TYR A 32 -8.43 -7.38 -0.39
N GLN A 33 -7.73 -7.89 -1.41
CA GLN A 33 -8.37 -8.55 -2.55
C GLN A 33 -7.60 -9.77 -2.99
N VAL A 34 -8.30 -10.79 -3.43
CA VAL A 34 -7.70 -11.96 -4.07
C VAL A 34 -8.19 -12.05 -5.52
N TRP A 35 -7.26 -12.33 -6.42
CA TRP A 35 -7.48 -12.39 -7.87
C TRP A 35 -7.07 -13.77 -8.39
N ASP A 36 -7.80 -14.27 -9.38
CA ASP A 36 -7.39 -15.44 -10.15
C ASP A 36 -6.50 -15.00 -11.32
N ALA A 37 -5.46 -15.78 -11.60
CA ALA A 37 -4.44 -15.42 -12.58
C ALA A 37 -3.68 -16.65 -13.09
N ASP A 38 -2.80 -16.44 -14.07
CA ASP A 38 -1.84 -17.45 -14.52
C ASP A 38 -0.41 -16.95 -14.37
N LEU A 39 0.48 -17.84 -13.94
CA LEU A 39 1.91 -17.59 -13.84
C LEU A 39 2.60 -18.04 -15.12
N TRP A 40 3.30 -17.10 -15.76
CA TRP A 40 4.06 -17.32 -16.99
C TRP A 40 5.56 -17.17 -16.71
N GLY A 41 6.37 -17.97 -17.40
CA GLY A 41 7.83 -17.97 -17.26
C GLY A 41 8.56 -17.78 -18.58
N CYS A 42 9.78 -17.22 -18.53
CA CYS A 42 10.70 -17.21 -19.65
C CYS A 42 11.69 -18.39 -19.57
N ARG A 43 11.87 -19.15 -20.67
CA ARG A 43 12.84 -20.26 -20.72
C ARG A 43 14.30 -19.80 -20.73
N GLY A 44 14.57 -18.58 -21.20
CA GLY A 44 15.94 -18.04 -21.31
C GLY A 44 16.45 -17.48 -19.99
N CYS A 45 15.81 -16.43 -19.46
CA CYS A 45 16.29 -15.73 -18.27
C CYS A 45 15.61 -16.16 -16.96
N GLY A 46 14.59 -17.02 -17.01
CA GLY A 46 13.88 -17.51 -15.83
C GLY A 46 12.92 -16.51 -15.17
N ILE A 47 12.75 -15.29 -15.72
CA ILE A 47 11.81 -14.32 -15.16
C ILE A 47 10.37 -14.85 -15.21
N GLU A 48 9.60 -14.54 -14.18
CA GLU A 48 8.18 -14.89 -14.08
C GLU A 48 7.33 -13.62 -14.14
N ILE A 49 6.17 -13.71 -14.76
CA ILE A 49 5.13 -12.68 -14.72
C ILE A 49 3.80 -13.33 -14.40
N VAL A 50 2.88 -12.55 -13.83
CA VAL A 50 1.50 -12.95 -13.65
C VAL A 50 0.68 -12.28 -14.74
N VAL A 51 -0.29 -12.99 -15.33
CA VAL A 51 -1.21 -12.47 -16.35
C VAL A 51 -2.64 -12.93 -16.05
N GLY A 52 -3.63 -12.35 -16.72
CA GLY A 52 -5.03 -12.74 -16.55
C GLY A 52 -5.73 -12.14 -15.33
N PHE A 53 -4.99 -11.52 -14.41
CA PHE A 53 -5.53 -10.71 -13.31
C PHE A 53 -5.80 -9.27 -13.80
N ALA A 54 -6.99 -8.74 -13.52
CA ALA A 54 -7.44 -7.32 -13.65
C ALA A 54 -8.92 -7.19 -14.08
N GLN A 55 -9.58 -8.26 -14.54
CA GLN A 55 -11.01 -8.17 -14.93
C GLN A 55 -11.91 -7.94 -13.72
N GLY A 56 -11.60 -8.58 -12.60
CA GLY A 56 -12.25 -8.38 -11.31
C GLY A 56 -11.65 -9.33 -10.27
N PRO A 57 -11.56 -8.93 -9.00
CA PRO A 57 -11.13 -9.84 -7.96
C PRO A 57 -12.23 -10.88 -7.71
N ILE A 58 -11.80 -12.12 -7.44
CA ILE A 58 -12.70 -13.23 -7.09
C ILE A 58 -13.18 -13.13 -5.64
N GLY A 59 -12.48 -12.34 -4.81
CA GLY A 59 -12.87 -12.04 -3.44
C GLY A 59 -12.28 -10.73 -2.95
N ARG A 60 -13.03 -10.06 -2.07
CA ARG A 60 -12.61 -8.80 -1.44
C ARG A 60 -12.89 -8.82 0.06
N HIS A 61 -12.12 -8.03 0.80
CA HIS A 61 -12.26 -7.89 2.25
C HIS A 61 -13.59 -7.25 2.68
N ASP A 62 -14.19 -6.40 1.83
CA ASP A 62 -15.49 -5.76 2.04
C ASP A 62 -16.70 -6.66 1.69
N GLY A 63 -16.45 -7.91 1.30
CA GLY A 63 -17.49 -8.93 1.07
C GLY A 63 -17.95 -9.63 2.35
N GLU A 64 -18.61 -10.78 2.21
CA GLU A 64 -18.98 -11.62 3.36
C GLU A 64 -17.74 -11.99 4.19
N GLU A 65 -17.87 -11.84 5.51
CA GLU A 65 -16.83 -12.14 6.48
C GLU A 65 -16.36 -13.60 6.33
N GLY A 66 -15.06 -13.81 6.12
CA GLY A 66 -14.45 -15.13 5.90
C GLY A 66 -14.22 -15.51 4.44
N SER A 67 -14.85 -14.84 3.47
CA SER A 67 -14.68 -15.16 2.03
C SER A 67 -13.23 -15.02 1.56
N LEU A 68 -12.57 -13.90 1.89
CA LEU A 68 -11.16 -13.66 1.51
C LEU A 68 -10.20 -14.66 2.17
N ALA A 69 -10.40 -14.95 3.46
CA ALA A 69 -9.53 -15.86 4.21
C ALA A 69 -9.64 -17.30 3.68
N HIS A 70 -10.86 -17.72 3.37
CA HIS A 70 -11.14 -19.02 2.77
C HIS A 70 -10.47 -19.17 1.39
N LEU A 71 -10.67 -18.19 0.50
CA LEU A 71 -10.01 -18.19 -0.82
C LEU A 71 -8.48 -18.23 -0.69
N CYS A 72 -7.91 -17.42 0.22
CA CYS A 72 -6.47 -17.46 0.46
C CYS A 72 -5.99 -18.83 0.96
N ALA A 73 -6.78 -19.54 1.78
CA ALA A 73 -6.46 -20.88 2.24
C ALA A 73 -6.52 -21.89 1.08
N GLU A 74 -7.57 -21.83 0.26
CA GLU A 74 -7.76 -22.69 -0.90
C GLU A 74 -6.59 -22.60 -1.88
N TYR A 75 -6.15 -21.40 -2.26
CA TYR A 75 -4.99 -21.24 -3.15
C TYR A 75 -3.67 -21.69 -2.52
N ARG A 76 -3.51 -21.59 -1.19
CA ARG A 76 -2.33 -22.11 -0.50
C ARG A 76 -2.32 -23.63 -0.45
N GLU A 77 -3.48 -24.26 -0.31
CA GLU A 77 -3.63 -25.71 -0.22
C GLU A 77 -3.54 -26.39 -1.59
N HIS A 78 -4.26 -25.86 -2.58
CA HIS A 78 -4.45 -26.53 -3.86
C HIS A 78 -3.63 -25.93 -5.01
N SER A 79 -3.11 -24.70 -4.88
CA SER A 79 -2.40 -24.03 -5.96
C SER A 79 -1.16 -23.23 -5.49
N ARG A 80 -1.04 -21.95 -5.84
CA ARG A 80 0.00 -21.02 -5.41
C ARG A 80 -0.67 -19.69 -5.11
N LEU A 81 -0.39 -19.14 -3.93
CA LEU A 81 -0.78 -17.77 -3.57
C LEU A 81 0.44 -16.86 -3.67
N ILE A 82 0.33 -15.77 -4.43
CA ILE A 82 1.35 -14.74 -4.63
C ILE A 82 0.91 -13.51 -3.84
N GLU A 83 1.71 -13.08 -2.86
CA GLU A 83 1.41 -11.92 -2.02
C GLU A 83 2.06 -10.65 -2.57
N LEU A 84 1.24 -9.68 -3.00
CA LEU A 84 1.68 -8.36 -3.44
C LEU A 84 1.61 -7.39 -2.27
N LYS A 85 2.71 -7.28 -1.53
CA LYS A 85 2.80 -6.31 -0.44
C LYS A 85 3.10 -4.92 -1.00
N PRO A 86 2.46 -3.85 -0.48
CA PRO A 86 2.78 -2.49 -0.89
C PRO A 86 4.27 -2.25 -0.66
N LYS A 87 4.95 -1.78 -1.70
CA LYS A 87 6.32 -1.33 -1.58
C LYS A 87 6.31 -0.12 -0.65
N ALA A 88 7.06 -0.19 0.45
CA ALA A 88 7.25 0.97 1.30
C ALA A 88 7.74 2.15 0.45
N PRO A 89 7.23 3.38 0.66
CA PRO A 89 7.72 4.53 -0.07
C PRO A 89 9.24 4.64 0.14
N GLU A 90 10.01 4.69 -0.94
CA GLU A 90 11.49 4.78 -0.88
C GLU A 90 11.97 6.13 -0.32
N THR A 91 11.08 7.11 -0.24
CA THR A 91 11.33 8.40 0.38
C THR A 91 10.78 8.43 1.81
N PRO A 92 11.58 8.81 2.81
CA PRO A 92 11.09 8.99 4.16
C PRO A 92 9.98 10.06 4.17
N VAL A 93 8.94 9.81 4.96
CA VAL A 93 7.73 10.66 5.14
C VAL A 93 8.07 12.00 5.82
N THR A 94 9.33 12.41 5.86
CA THR A 94 9.79 13.67 6.48
C THR A 94 9.25 14.91 5.76
N VAL A 95 8.82 14.80 4.51
CA VAL A 95 8.23 15.93 3.77
C VAL A 95 6.83 16.30 4.30
N LEU A 96 6.08 15.34 4.86
CA LEU A 96 4.78 15.62 5.46
C LEU A 96 4.90 16.29 6.83
N GLU A 97 5.92 15.94 7.62
CA GLU A 97 6.19 16.60 8.90
C GLU A 97 6.62 18.07 8.69
N ASP A 98 7.40 18.38 7.65
CA ASP A 98 7.77 19.76 7.29
C ASP A 98 6.59 20.57 6.73
N MET A 99 5.66 19.95 6.00
CA MET A 99 4.44 20.63 5.54
C MET A 99 3.47 20.94 6.69
N PHE A 100 3.31 20.03 7.66
CA PHE A 100 2.52 20.32 8.86
C PHE A 100 3.19 21.37 9.76
N ALA A 101 4.52 21.38 9.85
CA ALA A 101 5.27 22.41 10.57
C ALA A 101 5.10 23.80 9.92
N HIS A 102 5.10 23.88 8.60
CA HIS A 102 4.85 25.14 7.88
C HIS A 102 3.39 25.61 7.96
N LEU A 103 2.42 24.69 7.98
CA LEU A 103 0.99 25.05 8.13
C LEU A 103 0.69 25.61 9.54
N LEU A 104 1.32 25.05 10.59
CA LEU A 104 1.19 25.54 11.97
C LEU A 104 1.86 26.90 12.22
N LEU A 105 2.80 27.34 11.37
CA LEU A 105 3.41 28.66 11.48
C LEU A 105 2.60 29.76 10.78
N LEU A 106 1.73 29.41 9.83
CA LEU A 106 0.89 30.37 9.12
C LEU A 106 -0.36 30.80 9.91
N GLU A 107 -0.82 30.00 10.88
CA GLU A 107 -1.95 30.37 11.75
C GLU A 107 -1.59 31.37 12.87
N VAL A 108 -0.30 31.66 13.08
CA VAL A 108 0.15 32.62 14.11
C VAL A 108 0.34 34.05 13.54
N GLY A 109 0.13 34.24 12.24
CA GLY A 109 0.50 35.47 11.53
C GLY A 109 -0.63 36.41 11.09
N ALA A 110 -1.88 36.18 11.52
CA ALA A 110 -3.01 37.01 11.06
C ALA A 110 -4.01 37.32 12.18
N TYR A 111 -3.59 38.09 13.19
CA TYR A 111 -4.53 38.83 14.03
C TYR A 111 -3.90 40.09 14.64
N GLU A 112 -3.53 41.05 13.80
CA GLU A 112 -3.33 42.43 14.23
C GLU A 112 -4.61 43.21 13.93
N GLY A 113 -5.42 43.50 14.96
CA GLY A 113 -6.60 44.33 14.75
C GLY A 113 -7.63 44.32 15.87
N SER A 114 -7.37 45.13 16.90
CA SER A 114 -8.33 45.77 17.82
C SER A 114 -8.85 45.01 19.05
N THR A 115 -8.47 45.60 20.19
CA THR A 115 -9.16 45.66 21.49
C THR A 115 -9.15 44.41 22.40
N GLY A 116 -8.04 44.28 23.12
CA GLY A 116 -8.02 44.18 24.59
C GLY A 116 -8.68 42.96 25.23
N MET A 117 -7.91 41.90 25.48
CA MET A 117 -8.06 41.08 26.70
C MET A 117 -6.89 40.11 26.94
N SER A 118 -6.31 40.24 28.13
CA SER A 118 -5.45 39.33 28.90
C SER A 118 -4.52 38.33 28.19
N TYR A 119 -3.22 38.61 28.35
CA TYR A 119 -2.07 37.71 28.21
C TYR A 119 -2.09 36.54 29.21
N VAL A 120 -2.89 35.49 29.01
CA VAL A 120 -2.65 34.18 29.65
C VAL A 120 -3.21 33.06 28.77
N ARG A 121 -2.44 32.53 27.80
CA ARG A 121 -2.57 31.13 27.30
C ARG A 121 -1.58 30.67 26.21
N ALA A 122 -0.63 31.49 25.77
CA ALA A 122 0.39 31.03 24.80
C ALA A 122 1.50 30.15 25.42
N GLY A 123 1.62 30.10 26.75
CA GLY A 123 2.68 29.34 27.46
C GLY A 123 2.35 27.88 27.79
N ALA A 124 1.15 27.38 27.46
CA ALA A 124 0.73 26.01 27.77
C ALA A 124 1.01 25.02 26.63
N ALA A 125 0.78 25.43 25.38
CA ALA A 125 0.96 24.57 24.20
C ALA A 125 2.42 24.15 23.97
N ARG A 126 3.39 25.03 24.26
CA ARG A 126 4.83 24.71 24.13
C ARG A 126 5.31 23.63 25.11
N ARG A 127 4.64 23.45 26.26
CA ARG A 127 5.02 22.46 27.27
C ARG A 127 4.40 21.08 27.05
N ALA A 128 3.29 20.98 26.31
CA ALA A 128 2.68 19.69 25.99
C ALA A 128 3.51 18.92 24.96
N VAL A 129 3.98 19.60 23.90
CA VAL A 129 4.75 18.97 22.81
C VAL A 129 6.14 18.54 23.28
N ALA A 130 6.82 19.35 24.10
CA ALA A 130 8.13 18.99 24.65
C ALA A 130 8.08 17.78 25.62
N ARG A 131 6.93 17.50 26.24
CA ARG A 131 6.79 16.38 27.19
C ARG A 131 6.66 15.04 26.48
N VAL A 132 5.96 14.98 25.33
CA VAL A 132 5.82 13.75 24.53
C VAL A 132 7.17 13.27 23.95
N ILE A 133 8.09 14.20 23.69
CA ILE A 133 9.42 13.88 23.11
C ILE A 133 10.35 13.20 24.14
N ARG A 134 10.13 13.37 25.45
CA ARG A 134 11.02 12.83 26.48
C ARG A 134 10.67 11.41 26.94
N ASP A 135 9.41 10.98 26.77
CA ASP A 135 8.94 9.65 27.21
C ASP A 135 9.09 8.54 26.14
N LYS A 136 9.65 8.84 24.96
CA LYS A 136 9.85 7.89 23.86
C LYS A 136 11.33 7.57 23.55
N ARG A 137 12.26 7.81 24.49
CA ARG A 137 13.65 7.36 24.41
C ARG A 137 13.98 6.36 25.49
#